data_AF-A0A9D8PYY7-F1
#
_entry.id   AF-A0A9D8PYY7-F1
#
_cell.length_a   1.000
_cell.length_b   1.000
_cell.length_c   1.000
_cell.angle_alpha   90.00
_cell.angle_beta   90.00
_cell.angle_gamma   90.00
#
_symmetry.space_group_name_H-M   'P 1'
#
loop_
_entity.id
_entity.type
_entity.pdbx_description
1 polymer ?
#
loop_
_entity_poly.entity_id
_entity_poly.type
_entity_poly.pdbx_seq_one_letter_code
_entity_poly.pdbx_strand_id
1 'polypeptide(L)'
;MSAFKRLDKMVSNAVDRVNKERFRWIPMRDSADPNGRRRADLDRAMRDDLWGIFDYTSAEYGLELGVRKSYREANDLRAVSVGRKPVISIDRKYFPDPLLEPRQGDLIEMLNDDGTPQADLPQFEVMDNQRDGQSRMELRLVQRGQQA
;
A
#
# COMPACT_ATOMS: atom_id res chain seq x y z
N MET A 1 27.48 -3.35 21.75
CA MET A 1 26.36 -3.09 20.82
C MET A 1 26.84 -3.19 19.38
N SER A 2 26.22 -4.05 18.58
CA SER A 2 26.81 -5.32 18.13
C SER A 2 27.06 -5.18 16.61
N ALA A 3 28.18 -5.66 16.09
CA ALA A 3 28.51 -5.58 14.66
C ALA A 3 27.39 -6.11 13.74
N PHE A 4 26.61 -7.09 14.24
CA PHE A 4 25.43 -7.63 13.57
C PHE A 4 24.34 -6.59 13.29
N LYS A 5 24.04 -5.69 14.25
CA LYS A 5 23.08 -4.59 14.02
C LYS A 5 23.54 -3.61 12.92
N ARG A 6 24.86 -3.46 12.72
CA ARG A 6 25.41 -2.60 11.66
C ARG A 6 25.32 -3.28 10.29
N LEU A 7 25.61 -4.58 10.23
CA LEU A 7 25.47 -5.38 9.01
C LEU A 7 24.00 -5.44 8.55
N ASP A 8 23.05 -5.73 9.45
CA ASP A 8 21.62 -5.69 9.13
C ASP A 8 21.19 -4.34 8.56
N LYS A 9 21.66 -3.25 9.18
CA LYS A 9 21.39 -1.90 8.69
C LYS A 9 22.00 -1.63 7.31
N MET A 10 23.20 -2.12 7.02
CA MET A 10 23.83 -1.96 5.70
C MET A 10 23.12 -2.76 4.61
N VAL A 11 22.75 -4.01 4.88
CA VAL A 11 22.02 -4.86 3.93
C VAL A 11 20.62 -4.30 3.67
N SER A 12 19.92 -3.88 4.73
CA SER A 12 18.61 -3.22 4.65
C SER A 12 18.65 -1.97 3.76
N ASN A 13 19.64 -1.09 3.96
CA ASN A 13 19.82 0.11 3.14
C ASN A 13 20.12 -0.22 1.66
N ALA A 14 20.83 -1.32 1.39
CA ALA A 14 21.15 -1.74 0.03
C ALA A 14 19.90 -2.26 -0.70
N VAL A 15 19.08 -3.07 -0.04
CA VAL A 15 17.79 -3.57 -0.57
C VAL A 15 16.84 -2.40 -0.84
N ASP A 16 16.77 -1.44 0.08
CA ASP A 16 15.94 -0.23 -0.09
C ASP A 16 16.37 0.59 -1.30
N ARG A 17 17.65 0.64 -1.63
CA ARG A 17 18.12 1.42 -2.78
C ARG A 17 17.67 0.81 -4.11
N VAL A 18 17.51 -0.51 -4.17
CA VAL A 18 17.17 -1.26 -5.38
C VAL A 18 15.65 -1.38 -5.54
N ASN A 19 14.92 -1.63 -4.44
CA ASN A 19 13.48 -1.92 -4.47
C ASN A 19 12.59 -0.74 -4.03
N LYS A 20 13.16 0.47 -3.91
CA LYS A 20 12.37 1.65 -3.60
C LYS A 20 11.51 2.02 -4.80
N GLU A 21 10.24 2.26 -4.52
CA GLU A 21 9.30 2.90 -5.43
C GLU A 21 8.97 4.29 -4.89
N ARG A 22 8.81 5.23 -5.83
CA ARG A 22 8.38 6.59 -5.51
C ARG A 22 6.87 6.60 -5.40
N PHE A 23 6.35 7.26 -4.39
CA PHE A 23 4.92 7.40 -4.24
C PHE A 23 4.55 8.78 -3.72
N ARG A 24 3.27 9.08 -3.89
CA ARG A 24 2.63 10.31 -3.47
C ARG A 24 1.61 9.97 -2.40
N TRP A 25 1.72 10.67 -1.28
CA TRP A 25 0.77 10.60 -0.19
C TRP A 25 -0.16 11.81 -0.27
N ILE A 26 -1.46 11.52 -0.31
CA ILE A 26 -2.54 12.50 -0.34
C ILE A 26 -3.34 12.32 0.95
N PRO A 27 -3.16 13.21 1.94
CA PRO A 27 -3.91 13.12 3.18
C PRO A 27 -5.39 13.41 2.94
N MET A 28 -6.25 12.60 3.55
CA MET A 28 -7.71 12.75 3.44
C MET A 28 -8.28 13.07 4.82
N ARG A 29 -9.31 13.91 4.85
CA ARG A 29 -9.98 14.28 6.09
C ARG A 29 -10.99 13.19 6.45
N ASP A 30 -10.91 12.70 7.69
CA ASP A 30 -11.87 11.73 8.24
C ASP A 30 -13.28 12.31 8.38
N SER A 31 -13.38 13.63 8.60
CA SER A 31 -14.67 14.32 8.66
C SER A 31 -15.25 14.36 7.26
N ALA A 32 -16.06 13.35 6.96
CA ALA A 32 -16.99 13.35 5.86
C ALA A 32 -17.69 14.71 5.82
N ASP A 33 -17.75 15.31 4.63
CA ASP A 33 -18.82 16.25 4.33
C ASP A 33 -20.16 15.66 4.80
N PRO A 34 -21.21 16.49 5.00
CA PRO A 34 -22.57 15.99 5.22
C PRO A 34 -23.03 14.91 4.21
N ASN A 35 -22.37 14.81 3.04
CA ASN A 35 -22.60 13.84 1.98
C ASN A 35 -21.71 12.58 2.03
N GLY A 36 -20.97 12.31 3.11
CA GLY A 36 -20.19 11.07 3.26
C GLY A 36 -18.91 10.99 2.42
N ARG A 37 -18.58 12.04 1.65
CA ARG A 37 -17.41 12.06 0.78
C ARG A 37 -16.19 12.53 1.56
N ARG A 38 -15.09 11.76 1.48
CA ARG A 38 -13.79 12.20 1.97
C ARG A 38 -13.21 13.27 1.05
N ARG A 39 -12.72 14.35 1.64
CA ARG A 39 -11.99 15.41 0.95
C ARG A 39 -10.51 15.36 1.30
N ALA A 40 -9.66 15.92 0.44
CA ALA A 40 -8.27 16.16 0.78
C ALA A 40 -8.19 17.01 2.06
N ASP A 41 -7.34 16.61 2.99
CA ASP A 41 -7.10 17.34 4.22
C ASP A 41 -6.15 18.50 3.92
N LEU A 42 -6.63 19.74 4.03
CA LEU A 42 -5.82 20.94 3.77
C LEU A 42 -4.84 21.25 4.91
N ASP A 43 -5.05 20.66 6.10
CA ASP A 43 -4.18 20.87 7.26
C ASP A 43 -2.91 20.01 7.19
N ARG A 44 -2.92 18.95 6.37
CA ARG A 44 -1.78 18.06 6.13
C ARG A 44 -1.31 18.25 4.70
N ALA A 45 -0.04 18.61 4.52
CA ALA A 45 0.51 18.84 3.19
C ALA A 45 0.64 17.52 2.42
N MET A 46 0.16 17.52 1.18
CA MET A 46 0.44 16.47 0.21
C MET A 46 1.95 16.39 -0.06
N ARG A 47 2.47 15.16 -0.22
CA ARG A 47 3.88 14.91 -0.47
C ARG A 47 4.09 13.92 -1.61
N ASP A 48 5.03 14.22 -2.49
CA ASP A 48 5.40 13.45 -3.68
C ASP A 48 6.88 13.04 -3.70
N ASP A 49 7.60 13.34 -2.61
CA ASP A 49 9.03 13.07 -2.41
C ASP A 49 9.27 11.77 -1.61
N LEU A 50 8.24 10.94 -1.47
CA LEU A 50 8.26 9.76 -0.62
C LEU A 50 8.73 8.52 -1.38
N TRP A 51 9.47 7.68 -0.65
CA TRP A 51 10.00 6.42 -1.16
C TRP A 51 9.71 5.30 -0.17
N GLY A 52 9.30 4.16 -0.70
CA GLY A 52 8.97 2.99 0.09
C GLY A 52 9.18 1.71 -0.71
N ILE A 53 9.25 0.59 -0.01
CA ILE A 53 9.20 -0.72 -0.67
C ILE A 53 7.73 -1.06 -0.82
N PHE A 54 7.26 -1.14 -2.05
CA PHE A 54 5.91 -1.60 -2.35
C PHE A 54 5.94 -3.10 -2.59
N ASP A 55 5.14 -3.84 -1.83
CA ASP A 55 4.88 -5.24 -2.05
C ASP A 55 3.47 -5.43 -2.60
N TYR A 56 3.44 -5.81 -3.87
CA TYR A 56 2.26 -6.22 -4.59
C TYR A 56 2.47 -7.61 -5.17
N THR A 57 2.62 -8.60 -4.29
CA THR A 57 2.75 -9.99 -4.72
C THR A 57 1.45 -10.45 -5.40
N SER A 58 1.45 -10.51 -6.74
CA SER A 58 0.44 -11.23 -7.51
C SER A 58 0.73 -12.73 -7.40
N ALA A 59 0.15 -13.40 -6.40
CA ALA A 59 0.18 -14.85 -6.37
C ALA A 59 -0.78 -15.38 -7.46
N GLU A 60 -0.24 -15.71 -8.64
CA GLU A 60 -0.93 -16.55 -9.63
C GLU A 60 -1.03 -17.96 -9.05
N TYR A 61 -2.10 -18.24 -8.31
CA TYR A 61 -2.45 -19.63 -8.03
C TYR A 61 -3.02 -20.22 -9.30
N GLY A 62 -2.28 -21.19 -9.87
CA GLY A 62 -2.73 -21.99 -11.02
C GLY A 62 -4.13 -22.54 -10.75
N LEU A 63 -5.08 -22.12 -11.57
CA LEU A 63 -6.45 -22.62 -11.57
C LEU A 63 -6.40 -24.08 -12.04
N GLU A 64 -6.33 -25.05 -11.13
CA GLU A 64 -6.64 -26.43 -11.48
C GLU A 64 -8.16 -26.55 -11.67
N LEU A 65 -8.58 -26.41 -12.93
CA LEU A 65 -9.90 -26.78 -13.40
C LEU A 65 -10.10 -28.29 -13.20
N GLY A 66 -10.60 -28.66 -12.03
CA GLY A 66 -11.09 -30.01 -11.78
C GLY A 66 -12.22 -30.33 -12.75
N VAL A 67 -11.93 -31.06 -13.83
CA VAL A 67 -12.91 -31.55 -14.79
C VAL A 67 -13.88 -32.47 -14.06
N ARG A 68 -15.13 -32.05 -13.87
CA ARG A 68 -16.21 -32.95 -13.45
C ARG A 68 -17.28 -33.07 -14.53
N LYS A 69 -17.38 -34.28 -15.10
CA LYS A 69 -18.51 -34.73 -15.91
C LYS A 69 -19.74 -34.87 -15.01
N SER A 70 -20.62 -33.88 -14.94
CA SER A 70 -22.07 -34.11 -14.81
C SER A 70 -22.84 -32.80 -14.87
N TYR A 71 -23.66 -32.68 -15.91
CA TYR A 71 -24.73 -31.71 -16.07
C TYR A 71 -25.68 -31.73 -14.87
N ARG A 72 -25.68 -30.67 -14.06
CA ARG A 72 -26.84 -29.97 -13.46
C ARG A 72 -26.35 -29.17 -12.25
N GLU A 73 -26.84 -27.94 -12.16
CA GLU A 73 -26.66 -26.96 -11.08
C GLU A 73 -25.38 -26.11 -11.16
N ALA A 74 -25.43 -25.20 -12.13
CA ALA A 74 -24.75 -23.91 -12.07
C ALA A 74 -25.19 -23.15 -10.82
N ASN A 75 -24.38 -23.18 -9.77
CA ASN A 75 -24.29 -22.11 -8.79
C ASN A 75 -22.85 -21.60 -8.84
N ASP A 76 -22.66 -20.64 -9.74
CA ASP A 76 -21.39 -20.12 -10.20
C ASP A 76 -20.72 -19.34 -9.05
N LEU A 77 -20.08 -20.06 -8.11
CA LEU A 77 -19.13 -19.49 -7.14
C LEU A 77 -17.82 -19.07 -7.85
N ARG A 78 -17.93 -18.42 -9.01
CA ARG A 78 -16.85 -17.81 -9.76
C ARG A 78 -16.56 -16.41 -9.23
N ALA A 79 -16.14 -16.34 -7.99
CA ALA A 79 -15.41 -15.19 -7.47
C ALA A 79 -14.76 -15.59 -6.13
N VAL A 80 -13.78 -16.49 -6.17
CA VAL A 80 -12.74 -16.41 -5.14
C VAL A 80 -11.95 -15.15 -5.48
N SER A 81 -12.43 -13.98 -5.01
CA SER A 81 -11.62 -12.78 -5.02
C SER A 81 -10.53 -13.00 -3.99
N VAL A 82 -9.35 -13.33 -4.47
CA VAL A 82 -8.17 -13.37 -3.61
C VAL A 82 -7.94 -11.92 -3.19
N GLY A 83 -8.34 -11.60 -1.95
CA GLY A 83 -8.16 -10.29 -1.36
C GLY A 83 -6.68 -9.95 -1.37
N ARG A 84 -6.26 -9.13 -2.34
CA ARG A 84 -4.90 -8.59 -2.42
C ARG A 84 -4.72 -7.70 -1.19
N LYS A 85 -3.64 -7.91 -0.45
CA LYS A 85 -3.25 -7.02 0.64
C LYS A 85 -1.99 -6.28 0.20
N PRO A 86 -2.11 -5.24 -0.63
CA PRO A 86 -0.96 -4.40 -0.96
C PRO A 86 -0.38 -3.83 0.33
N VAL A 87 0.94 -3.92 0.47
CA VAL A 87 1.66 -3.38 1.62
C VAL A 87 2.74 -2.44 1.11
N ILE A 88 2.89 -1.29 1.77
CA ILE A 88 4.03 -0.42 1.53
C ILE A 88 4.80 -0.21 2.84
N SER A 89 6.10 -0.50 2.80
CA SER A 89 7.02 -0.28 3.91
C SER A 89 7.77 1.02 3.67
N ILE A 90 7.61 1.98 4.58
CA ILE A 90 8.20 3.32 4.48
C ILE A 90 9.18 3.53 5.64
N ASP A 91 10.27 4.23 5.37
CA ASP A 91 11.22 4.65 6.40
C ASP A 91 10.61 5.77 7.26
N ARG A 92 10.66 5.61 8.58
CA ARG A 92 10.12 6.59 9.53
C ARG A 92 10.79 7.95 9.42
N LYS A 93 11.99 8.05 8.84
CA LYS A 93 12.64 9.36 8.58
C LYS A 93 11.78 10.31 7.77
N TYR A 94 10.89 9.79 6.91
CA TYR A 94 10.00 10.62 6.11
C TYR A 94 8.90 11.27 6.95
N PHE A 95 8.53 10.68 8.08
CA PHE A 95 7.50 11.17 8.99
C PHE A 95 8.05 11.27 10.41
N PRO A 96 8.84 12.32 10.71
CA PRO A 96 9.42 12.50 12.05
C PRO A 96 8.35 12.76 13.12
N ASP A 97 7.29 13.48 12.76
CA ASP A 97 6.19 13.84 13.64
C ASP A 97 5.03 12.83 13.56
N PRO A 98 4.62 12.22 14.69
CA PRO A 98 3.49 11.28 14.74
C PRO A 98 2.17 11.87 14.21
N LEU A 99 1.99 13.18 14.32
CA LEU A 99 0.77 13.86 13.87
C LEU A 99 0.66 13.93 12.35
N LEU A 100 1.79 13.90 11.64
CA LEU A 100 1.89 13.97 10.19
C LEU A 100 1.98 12.60 9.53
N GLU A 101 1.84 11.52 10.30
CA GLU A 101 1.87 10.18 9.74
C GLU A 101 0.63 9.86 8.91
N PRO A 102 0.77 8.95 7.92
CA PRO A 102 -0.35 8.38 7.20
C PRO A 102 -1.38 7.79 8.16
N ARG A 103 -2.64 8.15 7.96
CA ARG A 103 -3.78 7.67 8.74
C ARG A 103 -4.69 6.83 7.86
N GLN A 104 -5.55 6.05 8.51
CA GLN A 104 -6.59 5.32 7.81
C GLN A 104 -7.40 6.27 6.93
N GLY A 105 -7.64 5.88 5.69
CA GLY A 105 -8.40 6.64 4.71
C GLY A 105 -7.60 7.63 3.86
N ASP A 106 -6.31 7.85 4.17
CA ASP A 106 -5.40 8.59 3.29
C ASP A 106 -5.18 7.82 1.98
N LEU A 107 -4.81 8.54 0.92
CA LEU A 107 -4.58 7.94 -0.39
C LEU A 107 -3.09 7.89 -0.72
N ILE A 108 -2.71 6.82 -1.40
CA ILE A 108 -1.38 6.59 -1.95
C ILE A 108 -1.49 6.38 -3.46
N GLU A 109 -0.69 7.12 -4.19
CA GLU A 109 -0.56 7.02 -5.64
C GLU A 109 0.89 6.73 -5.99
N MET A 110 1.15 5.66 -6.74
CA MET A 110 2.49 5.31 -7.17
C MET A 110 2.93 6.25 -8.31
N LEU A 111 4.20 6.66 -8.28
CA LEU A 111 4.77 7.58 -9.24
C LEU A 111 5.89 6.90 -10.03
N ASN A 112 5.97 7.21 -11.32
CA ASN A 112 7.13 6.93 -12.15
C ASN A 112 8.32 7.83 -11.75
N ASP A 113 9.50 7.53 -12.27
CA ASP A 113 10.71 8.33 -12.06
C ASP A 113 10.52 9.82 -12.45
N ASP A 114 9.70 10.07 -13.48
CA ASP A 114 9.36 11.41 -13.97
C ASP A 114 8.34 12.17 -13.09
N GLY A 115 7.86 11.55 -12.00
CA GLY A 115 6.89 12.14 -11.07
C GLY A 115 5.44 12.11 -11.56
N THR A 116 5.16 11.40 -12.64
CA THR A 116 3.80 11.14 -13.15
C THR A 116 3.18 9.91 -12.47
N PRO A 117 1.86 9.87 -12.25
CA PRO A 117 1.19 8.67 -11.76
C PRO A 117 1.44 7.47 -12.66
N GLN A 118 1.72 6.32 -12.07
CA GLN A 118 1.90 5.08 -12.82
C GLN A 118 0.54 4.58 -13.32
N ALA A 119 0.31 4.63 -14.63
CA ALA A 119 -0.98 4.29 -15.24
C ALA A 119 -1.41 2.82 -14.99
N ASP A 120 -0.45 1.93 -14.76
CA ASP A 120 -0.70 0.50 -14.54
C ASP A 120 -1.16 0.17 -13.12
N LEU A 121 -0.95 1.09 -12.17
CA LEU A 121 -1.29 0.89 -10.77
C LEU A 121 -2.48 1.77 -10.35
N PRO A 122 -3.46 1.19 -9.64
CA PRO A 122 -4.60 1.95 -9.14
C PRO A 122 -4.18 2.85 -7.97
N GLN A 123 -5.06 3.77 -7.60
CA GLN A 123 -4.91 4.48 -6.32
C GLN A 123 -5.23 3.54 -5.16
N PHE A 124 -4.45 3.67 -4.09
CA PHE A 124 -4.60 2.88 -2.89
C PHE A 124 -5.10 3.74 -1.73
N GLU A 125 -5.93 3.16 -0.88
CA GLU A 125 -6.36 3.74 0.39
C GLU A 125 -5.62 3.05 1.54
N VAL A 126 -5.12 3.86 2.48
CA VAL A 126 -4.48 3.36 3.70
C VAL A 126 -5.54 2.76 4.62
N MET A 127 -5.39 1.50 4.97
CA MET A 127 -6.29 0.80 5.88
C MET A 127 -5.77 0.80 7.31
N ASP A 128 -4.48 0.55 7.47
CA ASP A 128 -3.81 0.47 8.75
C ASP A 128 -2.37 0.95 8.62
N ASN A 129 -1.84 1.49 9.71
CA ASN A 129 -0.47 1.98 9.82
C ASN A 129 0.15 1.36 11.06
N GLN A 130 1.07 0.42 10.87
CA GLN A 130 1.78 -0.26 11.94
C GLN A 130 3.25 0.14 11.96
N ARG A 131 3.73 0.59 13.12
CA ARG A 131 5.15 0.85 13.34
C ARG A 131 5.83 -0.42 13.82
N ASP A 132 6.93 -0.79 13.19
CA ASP A 132 7.73 -1.98 13.55
C ASP A 132 8.68 -1.74 14.76
N GLY A 133 8.51 -0.63 15.48
CA GLY A 133 9.31 -0.29 16.67
C GLY A 133 10.79 0.05 16.43
N GLN A 134 11.32 -0.19 15.22
CA GLN A 134 12.69 0.19 14.83
C GLN A 134 12.71 1.47 13.97
N SER A 135 12.80 1.34 12.66
CA SER A 135 12.99 2.45 11.72
C SER A 135 11.94 2.51 10.61
N ARG A 136 10.95 1.63 10.62
CA ARG A 136 9.98 1.51 9.53
C ARG A 136 8.54 1.55 10.01
N MET A 137 7.69 1.97 9.09
CA MET A 137 6.24 1.86 9.21
C MET A 137 5.72 1.04 8.03
N GLU A 138 4.85 0.10 8.32
CA GLU A 138 4.15 -0.73 7.36
C GLU A 138 2.74 -0.18 7.21
N LEU A 139 2.40 0.25 6.00
CA LEU A 139 1.04 0.64 5.66
C LEU A 139 0.37 -0.50 4.91
N ARG A 140 -0.77 -0.93 5.43
CA ARG A 140 -1.65 -1.86 4.73
C ARG A 140 -2.60 -1.06 3.87
N LEU A 141 -2.68 -1.44 2.60
CA LEU A 141 -3.40 -0.69 1.59
C LEU A 141 -4.57 -1.50 1.05
N VAL A 142 -5.56 -0.80 0.50
CA VAL A 142 -6.66 -1.38 -0.28
C VAL A 142 -6.80 -0.64 -1.60
N GLN A 143 -7.09 -1.37 -2.68
CA GLN A 143 -7.28 -0.76 -3.99
C GLN A 143 -8.60 0.03 -4.05
N ARG A 144 -8.53 1.31 -4.39
CA ARG A 144 -9.72 2.15 -4.59
C ARG A 144 -10.37 1.78 -5.92
N GLY A 145 -11.64 1.38 -5.88
CA GLY A 145 -12.40 0.93 -7.06
C GLY A 145 -12.62 -0.58 -7.15
N GLN A 146 -11.99 -1.38 -6.27
CA GLN A 146 -12.46 -2.73 -5.97
C GLN A 146 -13.31 -2.69 -4.70
N GLN A 147 -14.53 -2.16 -4.80
CA GLN A 147 -15.58 -2.52 -3.84
C GLN A 147 -16.39 -3.65 -4.49
N ALA A 148 -16.37 -4.79 -3.81
CA ALA A 148 -17.21 -5.95 -4.11
C ALA A 148 -18.69 -5.64 -3.83
#